data_AF-A0A1F7RV25-F1
#
_entry.id   AF-A0A1F7RV25-F1
#
_cell.length_a   1.000
_cell.length_b   1.000
_cell.length_c   1.000
_cell.angle_alpha   90.00
_cell.angle_beta   90.00
_cell.angle_gamma   90.00
#
_symmetry.space_group_name_H-M   'P 1'
#
loop_
_entity.id
_entity.type
_entity.pdbx_description
1 polymer ?
#
loop_
_entity_poly.entity_id
_entity_poly.type
_entity_poly.pdbx_seq_one_letter_code
_entity_poly.pdbx_strand_id
1 'polypeptide(L)'
;MNRRQWTKEEKKQIIMASLKGEESAAELCRRHGLHDVTFYKWKKQFIEGGIEALGRDGKVTSREMLSGLPKYYYNQLIRKRLAWIIMYQQTGNVSMVCCYFGISRKTFYKWFNRYKESDNNSSSLLYHRNLT
;
A
#
# COMPACT_ATOMS: atom_id res chain seq x y z
N MET A 1 2.61 -21.85 -7.04
CA MET A 1 2.87 -21.22 -5.73
C MET A 1 1.54 -20.99 -5.02
N ASN A 2 1.24 -21.77 -3.98
CA ASN A 2 0.03 -21.56 -3.17
C ASN A 2 0.22 -20.32 -2.29
N ARG A 3 -0.71 -19.36 -2.36
CA ARG A 3 -0.75 -18.24 -1.41
C ARG A 3 -1.17 -18.81 -0.05
N ARG A 4 -0.42 -18.49 1.00
CA ARG A 4 -0.81 -18.83 2.38
C ARG A 4 -2.20 -18.25 2.65
N GLN A 5 -3.14 -19.12 2.98
CA GLN A 5 -4.49 -18.73 3.41
C GLN A 5 -4.44 -18.45 4.91
N TRP A 6 -5.07 -17.35 5.32
CA TRP A 6 -5.13 -16.94 6.72
C TRP A 6 -6.54 -17.16 7.25
N THR A 7 -6.66 -17.95 8.31
CA THR A 7 -7.94 -18.16 9.00
C THR A 7 -8.37 -16.90 9.76
N LYS A 8 -9.67 -16.76 10.05
CA LYS A 8 -10.19 -15.65 10.87
C LYS A 8 -9.48 -15.57 12.24
N GLU A 9 -9.20 -16.73 12.84
CA GLU A 9 -8.57 -16.81 14.17
C GLU A 9 -7.09 -16.40 14.13
N GLU A 10 -6.33 -16.82 13.12
CA GLU A 10 -4.94 -16.35 12.95
C GLU A 10 -4.87 -14.84 12.72
N LYS A 11 -5.77 -14.28 11.90
CA LYS A 11 -5.86 -12.83 11.67
C LYS A 11 -6.12 -12.10 12.99
N LYS A 12 -7.07 -12.59 13.80
CA LYS A 12 -7.42 -12.04 15.11
C LYS A 12 -6.25 -12.08 16.08
N GLN A 13 -5.51 -13.20 16.18
CA GLN A 13 -4.37 -13.31 17.08
C GLN A 13 -3.31 -12.24 16.79
N ILE A 14 -2.97 -12.05 15.52
CA ILE A 14 -1.99 -11.04 15.08
C ILE A 14 -2.46 -9.62 15.42
N ILE A 15 -3.74 -9.32 15.21
CA ILE A 15 -4.31 -8.00 15.53
C ILE A 15 -4.31 -7.76 17.04
N MET A 16 -4.71 -8.76 17.83
CA MET A 16 -4.76 -8.67 19.29
C MET A 16 -3.37 -8.46 19.89
N ALA A 17 -2.34 -9.14 19.38
CA ALA A 17 -0.95 -8.91 19.80
C ALA A 17 -0.52 -7.44 19.58
N SER A 18 -0.93 -6.85 18.45
CA SER A 18 -0.68 -5.42 18.19
C SER A 18 -1.49 -4.49 19.09
N LEU A 19 -2.75 -4.83 19.43
CA LEU A 19 -3.61 -3.99 20.26
C LEU A 19 -3.20 -4.01 21.73
N LYS A 20 -2.71 -5.16 22.21
CA LYS A 20 -2.16 -5.30 23.56
C LYS A 20 -0.84 -4.53 23.76
N GLY A 21 -0.18 -4.15 22.67
CA GLY A 21 1.10 -3.43 22.72
C GLY A 21 2.30 -4.33 23.05
N GLU A 22 2.11 -5.65 23.02
CA GLU A 22 3.19 -6.63 23.22
C GLU A 22 4.22 -6.54 22.10
N GLU A 23 3.77 -6.24 20.87
CA GLU A 23 4.61 -6.19 19.67
C GLU A 23 4.20 -5.07 18.72
N SER A 24 5.19 -4.46 18.06
CA SER A 24 4.89 -3.43 17.08
C SER A 24 4.26 -4.05 15.81
N ALA A 25 3.40 -3.27 15.13
CA ALA A 25 2.79 -3.70 13.87
C ALA A 25 3.84 -4.12 12.82
N ALA A 26 4.99 -3.46 12.80
CA ALA A 26 6.09 -3.75 11.89
C ALA A 26 6.79 -5.09 12.20
N GLU A 27 6.94 -5.44 13.48
CA GLU A 27 7.51 -6.73 13.90
C GLU A 27 6.56 -7.88 13.59
N LEU A 28 5.27 -7.71 13.85
CA LEU A 28 4.24 -8.67 13.47
C LEU A 28 4.22 -8.91 11.96
N CYS A 29 4.31 -7.85 11.16
CA CYS A 29 4.37 -8.00 9.70
C CYS A 29 5.61 -8.77 9.24
N ARG A 30 6.78 -8.48 9.80
CA ARG A 30 8.03 -9.22 9.50
C ARG A 30 7.94 -10.69 9.91
N ARG A 31 7.49 -10.99 11.13
CA ARG A 31 7.41 -12.37 11.64
C ARG A 31 6.44 -13.22 10.83
N HIS A 32 5.28 -12.66 10.49
CA HIS A 32 4.22 -13.40 9.81
C HIS A 32 4.32 -13.35 8.28
N GLY A 33 5.32 -12.64 7.72
CA GLY A 33 5.45 -12.44 6.28
C GLY A 33 4.27 -11.65 5.68
N LEU A 34 3.66 -10.77 6.48
CA LEU A 34 2.55 -9.93 6.06
C LEU A 34 3.09 -8.62 5.48
N HIS A 35 2.39 -8.12 4.48
CA HIS A 35 2.58 -6.75 4.05
C HIS A 35 1.82 -5.82 5.00
N ASP A 36 2.42 -4.70 5.40
CA ASP A 36 1.82 -3.74 6.35
C ASP A 36 0.38 -3.35 5.97
N VAL A 37 0.12 -3.13 4.68
CA VAL A 37 -1.23 -2.78 4.18
C VAL A 37 -2.26 -3.86 4.52
N THR A 38 -1.88 -5.13 4.43
CA THR A 38 -2.75 -6.26 4.74
C THR A 38 -3.07 -6.28 6.23
N PHE A 39 -2.07 -6.10 7.08
CA PHE A 39 -2.23 -6.06 8.52
C PHE A 39 -3.16 -4.91 8.96
N TYR A 40 -2.91 -3.69 8.49
CA TYR A 40 -3.75 -2.55 8.86
C TYR A 40 -5.17 -2.65 8.27
N LYS A 41 -5.35 -3.27 7.10
CA LYS A 41 -6.68 -3.61 6.58
C LYS A 41 -7.42 -4.53 7.56
N TRP A 42 -6.78 -5.61 7.99
CA TRP A 42 -7.41 -6.54 8.95
C TRP A 42 -7.70 -5.86 10.29
N LYS A 43 -6.76 -5.05 10.79
CA LYS A 43 -6.95 -4.27 12.02
C LYS A 43 -8.16 -3.34 11.92
N LYS A 44 -8.33 -2.63 10.80
CA LYS A 44 -9.49 -1.76 10.55
C LYS A 44 -10.79 -2.57 10.52
N GLN A 45 -10.82 -3.67 9.75
CA GLN A 45 -11.99 -4.56 9.69
C GLN A 45 -12.38 -5.11 11.07
N PHE A 46 -11.39 -5.47 11.88
CA PHE A 46 -11.61 -5.98 13.23
C PHE A 46 -12.17 -4.92 14.18
N ILE A 47 -11.68 -3.67 14.10
CA ILE A 47 -12.20 -2.56 14.91
C ILE A 47 -13.63 -2.20 14.49
N GLU A 48 -13.94 -2.20 13.20
CA GLU A 48 -15.26 -1.80 12.67
C GLU A 48 -16.33 -2.90 12.78
N GLY A 49 -15.96 -4.18 12.68
CA GLY A 49 -16.93 -5.27 12.58
C GLY A 49 -16.49 -6.59 13.23
N GLY A 50 -15.47 -6.57 14.09
CA GLY A 50 -15.02 -7.73 14.86
C GLY A 50 -14.50 -8.89 14.00
N ILE A 51 -14.54 -10.11 14.56
CA ILE A 51 -14.03 -11.33 13.92
C ILE A 51 -14.78 -11.63 12.61
N GLU A 52 -16.09 -11.35 12.56
CA GLU A 52 -16.91 -11.63 11.38
C GLU A 52 -16.51 -10.78 10.16
N ALA A 53 -15.99 -9.57 10.38
CA ALA A 53 -15.48 -8.72 9.31
C ALA A 53 -14.15 -9.20 8.70
N LEU A 54 -13.38 -10.04 9.41
CA LEU A 54 -12.08 -10.57 8.93
C LEU A 54 -12.20 -11.60 7.79
N GLY A 55 -13.42 -12.08 7.52
CA GLY A 55 -13.73 -12.96 6.38
C GLY A 55 -14.09 -12.22 5.09
N ARG A 56 -14.23 -10.89 5.12
CA ARG A 56 -14.61 -10.10 3.94
C ARG A 56 -13.37 -9.79 3.10
N ASP A 57 -12.96 -10.73 2.25
CA ASP A 57 -11.95 -10.53 1.21
C ASP A 57 -12.54 -9.79 -0.02
N GLY A 58 -13.30 -8.71 0.23
CA GLY A 58 -13.70 -7.79 -0.82
C GLY A 58 -12.51 -7.06 -1.43
N LYS A 59 -12.62 -6.68 -2.71
CA LYS A 59 -11.69 -5.78 -3.40
C LYS A 59 -11.79 -4.37 -2.77
N VAL A 60 -11.08 -4.16 -1.67
CA VAL A 60 -10.95 -2.83 -1.06
C VAL A 60 -10.14 -1.95 -2.02
N THR A 61 -10.68 -0.80 -2.38
CA THR A 61 -9.98 0.13 -3.27
C THR A 61 -8.75 0.70 -2.55
N SER A 62 -7.71 1.07 -3.28
CA SER A 62 -6.52 1.70 -2.66
C SER A 62 -6.88 2.95 -1.83
N ARG A 63 -8.01 3.61 -2.14
CA ARG A 63 -8.50 4.78 -1.41
C ARG A 63 -9.04 4.40 -0.02
N GLU A 64 -9.90 3.39 0.07
CA GLU A 64 -10.45 2.88 1.34
C GLU A 64 -9.36 2.21 2.20
N MET A 65 -8.35 1.64 1.55
CA MET A 65 -7.22 1.00 2.20
C MET A 65 -6.26 2.02 2.82
N LEU A 66 -6.08 3.17 2.17
CA LEU A 66 -5.20 4.26 2.65
C LEU A 66 -5.85 5.16 3.70
N SER A 67 -7.18 5.19 3.82
CA SER A 67 -7.88 6.08 4.76
C SER A 67 -7.68 5.74 6.23
N GLY A 68 -7.28 4.50 6.56
CA GLY A 68 -7.02 4.04 7.93
C GLY A 68 -5.55 3.84 8.28
N LEU A 69 -4.63 4.23 7.38
CA LEU A 69 -3.19 3.99 7.55
C LEU A 69 -2.47 5.20 8.16
N PRO A 70 -1.48 4.99 9.04
CA PRO A 70 -0.64 6.09 9.56
C PRO A 70 0.01 6.87 8.43
N LYS A 71 0.15 8.19 8.62
CA LYS A 71 0.61 9.13 7.58
C LYS A 71 1.96 8.75 6.95
N TYR A 72 2.84 8.16 7.75
CA TYR A 72 4.12 7.61 7.33
C TYR A 72 4.01 6.63 6.14
N TYR A 73 3.02 5.73 6.15
CA TYR A 73 2.94 4.65 5.17
C TYR A 73 2.66 5.17 3.75
N TYR A 74 1.74 6.13 3.64
CA TYR A 74 1.45 6.74 2.36
C TYR A 74 2.61 7.62 1.87
N ASN A 75 3.31 8.31 2.78
CA ASN A 75 4.50 9.10 2.42
C ASN A 75 5.59 8.26 1.77
N GLN A 76 5.77 7.01 2.22
CA GLN A 76 6.74 6.10 1.61
C GLN A 76 6.36 5.72 0.18
N LEU A 77 5.07 5.50 -0.09
CA LEU A 77 4.57 5.22 -1.45
C LEU A 77 4.69 6.43 -2.37
N ILE A 78 4.35 7.63 -1.88
CA ILE A 78 4.58 8.88 -2.63
C ILE A 78 6.05 9.03 -2.93
N ARG A 79 6.93 8.88 -1.93
CA ARG A 79 8.39 9.01 -2.09
C ARG A 79 8.93 8.07 -3.16
N LYS A 80 8.49 6.81 -3.17
CA LYS A 80 8.89 5.83 -4.20
C LYS A 80 8.46 6.27 -5.60
N ARG A 81 7.22 6.72 -5.79
CA ARG A 81 6.71 7.16 -7.11
C ARG A 81 7.31 8.49 -7.54
N LEU A 82 7.49 9.41 -6.61
CA LEU A 82 8.12 10.71 -6.84
C LEU A 82 9.59 10.55 -7.25
N ALA A 83 10.30 9.57 -6.68
CA ALA A 83 11.67 9.25 -7.08
C ALA A 83 11.78 8.86 -8.57
N TRP A 84 10.79 8.17 -9.13
CA TRP A 84 10.76 7.86 -10.57
C TRP A 84 10.70 9.13 -11.41
N ILE A 85 9.88 10.09 -10.99
CA ILE A 85 9.63 11.34 -11.69
C ILE A 85 10.85 12.25 -11.62
N ILE A 86 11.45 12.38 -10.44
CA ILE A 86 12.68 13.17 -10.23
C ILE A 86 13.82 12.61 -11.09
N MET A 87 14.02 11.29 -11.07
CA MET A 87 15.07 10.67 -11.89
C MET A 87 14.81 10.85 -13.39
N TYR A 88 13.55 10.78 -13.83
CA TYR A 88 13.21 11.08 -15.22
C TYR A 88 13.49 12.54 -15.58
N GLN A 89 13.14 13.50 -14.71
CA GLN A 89 13.42 14.93 -14.94
C GLN A 89 14.92 15.22 -15.06
N GLN A 90 15.77 14.45 -14.35
CA GLN A 90 17.23 14.57 -14.45
C GLN A 90 17.82 13.89 -15.69
N THR A 91 17.30 12.74 -16.07
CA THR A 91 17.93 11.87 -17.09
C THR A 91 17.28 11.94 -18.47
N GLY A 92 16.02 12.38 -18.57
CA GLY A 92 15.21 12.32 -19.79
C GLY A 92 14.94 10.91 -20.31
N ASN A 93 15.38 9.84 -19.61
CA ASN A 93 15.40 8.48 -20.13
C ASN A 93 14.50 7.54 -19.32
N VAL A 94 13.28 7.30 -19.82
CA VAL A 94 12.30 6.41 -19.18
C VAL A 94 12.79 4.97 -19.08
N SER A 95 13.55 4.48 -20.05
CA SER A 95 14.07 3.10 -20.02
C SER A 95 15.07 2.90 -18.88
N MET A 96 15.95 3.87 -18.64
CA MET A 96 16.89 3.85 -17.52
C MET A 96 16.14 3.87 -16.17
N VAL A 97 15.17 4.77 -16.01
CA VAL A 97 14.34 4.84 -14.80
C VAL A 97 13.61 3.53 -14.54
N CYS A 98 13.00 2.94 -15.57
CA CYS A 98 12.27 1.67 -15.46
C CYS A 98 13.19 0.52 -15.07
N CYS A 99 14.40 0.45 -15.66
CA CYS A 99 15.41 -0.54 -15.32
C CYS A 99 15.88 -0.38 -13.87
N TYR A 100 16.23 0.84 -13.45
CA TYR A 100 16.75 1.13 -12.13
C TYR A 100 15.77 0.80 -11.00
N PHE A 101 14.49 1.17 -11.17
CA PHE A 101 13.46 0.92 -10.15
C PHE A 101 12.73 -0.42 -10.30
N GLY A 102 13.05 -1.23 -11.32
CA GLY A 102 12.39 -2.50 -11.59
C GLY A 102 10.90 -2.37 -11.90
N ILE A 103 10.51 -1.31 -12.62
CA ILE A 103 9.11 -1.04 -12.98
C ILE A 103 8.87 -1.13 -14.48
N SER A 104 7.64 -1.48 -14.88
CA SER A 104 7.27 -1.45 -16.29
C SER A 104 7.08 -0.01 -16.79
N ARG A 105 7.39 0.24 -18.08
CA ARG A 105 7.11 1.52 -18.75
C ARG A 105 5.63 1.92 -18.64
N LYS A 106 4.72 0.95 -18.74
CA LYS A 106 3.27 1.16 -18.57
C LYS A 106 2.94 1.69 -17.16
N THR A 107 3.59 1.17 -16.12
CA THR A 107 3.45 1.66 -14.75
C THR A 107 3.97 3.09 -14.62
N PHE A 108 5.15 3.38 -15.21
CA PHE A 108 5.74 4.71 -15.19
C PHE A 108 4.80 5.75 -15.81
N TYR A 109 4.39 5.57 -17.06
CA TYR A 109 3.53 6.55 -17.75
C TYR A 109 2.17 6.72 -17.08
N LYS A 110 1.59 5.65 -16.51
CA LYS A 110 0.35 5.75 -15.73
C LYS A 110 0.46 6.74 -14.58
N TRP A 111 1.58 6.75 -13.85
CA TRP A 111 1.79 7.64 -12.71
C TRP A 111 2.35 9.00 -13.11
N PHE A 112 3.22 9.05 -14.11
CA PHE A 112 3.76 10.29 -14.65
C PHE A 112 2.67 11.19 -15.26
N ASN A 113 1.74 10.62 -16.04
CA ASN A 113 0.63 11.40 -16.62
C ASN A 113 -0.26 12.01 -15.53
N ARG A 114 -0.52 11.26 -14.44
CA ARG A 114 -1.29 11.78 -13.29
C ARG A 114 -0.60 12.94 -12.59
N TYR A 115 0.72 12.86 -12.44
CA TYR A 115 1.51 13.94 -11.87
C TYR A 115 1.37 15.21 -12.71
N LYS A 116 1.49 15.10 -14.03
CA LYS A 116 1.29 16.23 -14.95
C LYS A 116 -0.14 16.79 -14.92
N GLU A 117 -1.15 15.92 -14.94
CA GLU A 117 -2.57 16.31 -14.86
C GLU A 117 -2.92 17.01 -13.54
N SER A 118 -2.13 16.80 -12.49
CA SER A 118 -2.32 17.40 -11.17
C SER A 118 -1.48 18.65 -10.92
N ASP A 119 -0.98 19.30 -11.98
CA ASP A 119 -0.05 20.43 -11.89
C ASP A 119 1.17 20.12 -11.00
N ASN A 120 1.78 18.95 -11.22
CA ASN A 120 2.94 18.47 -10.47
C ASN A 120 2.72 18.28 -8.96
N ASN A 121 1.47 18.14 -8.50
CA ASN A 121 1.16 17.85 -7.12
C ASN A 121 1.53 16.40 -6.74
N SER A 122 2.52 16.23 -5.86
CA SER A 122 2.97 14.92 -5.37
C SER A 122 1.87 14.08 -4.70
N SER A 123 0.80 14.70 -4.19
CA SER A 123 -0.33 14.02 -3.56
C SER A 123 -1.17 13.22 -4.57
N SER A 124 -1.14 13.56 -5.85
CA SER A 124 -1.83 12.80 -6.91
C SER A 124 -1.23 11.40 -7.13
N LEU A 125 0.00 11.18 -6.64
CA LEU A 125 0.70 9.91 -6.70
C LEU A 125 0.18 8.91 -5.66
N LEU A 126 -0.78 9.27 -4.81
CA LEU A 126 -1.34 8.37 -3.79
C LEU A 126 -2.37 7.37 -4.34
N TYR A 127 -3.35 7.86 -5.08
CA TYR A 127 -4.59 7.11 -5.33
C TYR A 127 -4.65 6.49 -6.73
N HIS A 128 -5.19 5.27 -6.82
CA HIS A 128 -5.72 4.77 -8.08
C HIS A 128 -7.07 5.46 -8.34
N ARG A 129 -7.15 6.34 -9.36
CA ARG A 129 -8.43 6.77 -9.92
C ARG A 129 -9.17 5.52 -10.38
N ASN A 130 -10.33 5.23 -9.77
CA ASN A 130 -11.39 4.54 -10.48
C ASN A 130 -11.80 5.56 -11.55
N LEU A 131 -11.35 5.34 -12.79
CA LEU A 131 -12.12 5.83 -13.92
C LEU A 131 -13.40 5.00 -13.87
N THR A 132 -14.51 5.72 -13.78
CA THR A 132 -15.88 5.22 -13.99
C THR A 132 -15.94 4.18 -15.10
#